data_AF-A0A3M6TIR9-F1
#
_entry.id   AF-A0A3M6TIR9-F1
#
_cell.length_a   1.000
_cell.length_b   1.000
_cell.length_c   1.000
_cell.angle_alpha   90.00
_cell.angle_beta   90.00
_cell.angle_gamma   90.00
#
_symmetry.space_group_name_H-M   'P 1'
#
loop_
_entity.id
_entity.type
_entity.pdbx_description
1 polymer ?
#
loop_
_entity_poly.entity_id
_entity_poly.type
_entity_poly.pdbx_seq_one_letter_code
_entity_poly.pdbx_strand_id
1 'polypeptide(L)'
;MIKKQSIVRRTRIKVTTYLYLSLNNRARSLSTLMAVDAKTDNPHKTALEAMRTASRYLPVISNCIQLLVQDLENACDAPLTALIKVNWQSVEAVGDESSYVTAISNHLKEAVPLLRDYLSSARKYFTQFCVKFVNSFIPRFISNLYKCKPISTVGAEQLLLDTHSLKTTLLDLPSIGSKVQRKPPASYTKVVAKGMKKAEMILKVVMSPHDPAVGFVDNYIKLLADTDTSNFQKLLDMKGLKRSEQHSMLDLFRSRLPSPPAGSAPGESAAVSSHTATEQESSRIKKLERLIKKPF
;
A
#
# COMPACT_ATOMS: atom_id res chain seq x y z
N MET A 1 -10.28 -9.59 29.48
CA MET A 1 -9.89 -8.27 28.89
C MET A 1 -10.61 -7.93 27.59
N ILE A 2 -10.70 -8.84 26.61
CA ILE A 2 -11.21 -8.59 25.23
C ILE A 2 -12.56 -7.83 25.18
N LYS A 3 -13.60 -8.26 25.91
CA LYS A 3 -14.91 -7.56 25.95
C LYS A 3 -14.79 -6.08 26.34
N LYS A 4 -13.95 -5.74 27.33
CA LYS A 4 -13.76 -4.35 27.80
C LYS A 4 -13.08 -3.49 26.72
N GLN A 5 -12.08 -4.03 26.02
CA GLN A 5 -11.44 -3.35 24.88
C GLN A 5 -12.40 -3.17 23.69
N SER A 6 -13.24 -4.17 23.37
CA SER A 6 -14.26 -4.06 22.32
C SER A 6 -15.29 -2.97 22.64
N ILE A 7 -15.78 -2.91 23.89
CA ILE A 7 -16.69 -1.85 24.35
C ILE A 7 -16.04 -0.46 24.23
N VAL A 8 -14.81 -0.29 24.71
CA VAL A 8 -14.08 1.00 24.61
C VAL A 8 -13.87 1.42 23.15
N ARG A 9 -13.49 0.50 22.26
CA ARG A 9 -13.36 0.78 20.81
C ARG A 9 -14.70 1.21 20.21
N ARG A 10 -15.80 0.50 20.49
CA ARG A 10 -17.15 0.86 20.01
C ARG A 10 -17.60 2.23 20.53
N THR A 11 -17.30 2.57 21.79
CA THR A 11 -17.59 3.90 22.35
C THR A 11 -16.76 4.99 21.67
N ARG A 12 -15.46 4.78 21.45
CA ARG A 12 -14.58 5.75 20.77
C ARG A 12 -15.05 6.02 19.35
N ILE A 13 -15.34 4.96 18.57
CA ILE A 13 -15.88 5.07 17.20
C ILE A 13 -17.18 5.90 17.18
N LYS A 14 -18.11 5.63 18.10
CA LYS A 14 -19.35 6.40 18.25
C LYS A 14 -19.08 7.89 18.51
N VAL A 15 -18.19 8.21 19.46
CA VAL A 15 -17.85 9.59 19.82
C VAL A 15 -17.21 10.33 18.65
N THR A 16 -16.18 9.74 18.02
CA THR A 16 -15.49 10.34 16.85
C THR A 16 -16.46 10.58 15.69
N THR A 17 -17.34 9.63 15.41
CA THR A 17 -18.28 9.77 14.28
C THR A 17 -19.42 10.75 14.60
N TYR A 18 -19.99 10.71 15.80
CA TYR A 18 -21.11 11.59 16.19
C TYR A 18 -20.69 13.06 16.32
N LEU A 19 -19.54 13.35 16.92
CA LEU A 19 -19.10 14.73 17.16
C LEU A 19 -18.56 15.44 15.90
N TYR A 20 -17.91 14.70 14.99
CA TYR A 20 -17.09 15.32 13.92
C TYR A 20 -17.47 14.92 12.49
N LEU A 21 -18.14 13.78 12.28
CA LEU A 21 -18.48 13.27 10.95
C LEU A 21 -19.98 13.30 10.67
N SER A 22 -20.83 13.20 11.70
CA SER A 22 -22.26 13.52 11.65
C SER A 22 -22.48 15.04 11.65
N LEU A 23 -21.97 15.69 10.60
CA LEU A 23 -22.21 17.11 10.32
C LEU A 23 -23.70 17.46 10.39
N ASN A 24 -24.60 16.52 10.11
CA ASN A 24 -26.03 16.77 9.96
C ASN A 24 -26.73 17.32 11.23
N ASN A 25 -26.20 17.10 12.44
CA ASN A 25 -26.82 17.66 13.65
C ASN A 25 -26.49 19.16 13.85
N ARG A 26 -25.34 19.63 13.33
CA ARG A 26 -24.99 21.06 13.27
C ARG A 26 -25.24 21.71 11.90
N ALA A 27 -25.36 20.94 10.83
CA ALA A 27 -25.76 21.40 9.51
C ALA A 27 -27.28 21.55 9.40
N ARG A 28 -28.07 20.87 10.25
CA ARG A 28 -29.46 21.28 10.54
C ARG A 28 -29.47 22.67 11.17
N SER A 29 -28.71 22.94 12.24
CA SER A 29 -28.61 24.31 12.75
C SER A 29 -28.00 25.30 11.73
N LEU A 30 -27.18 24.87 10.77
CA LEU A 30 -26.64 25.75 9.71
C LEU A 30 -27.65 26.02 8.59
N SER A 31 -28.48 25.05 8.21
CA SER A 31 -29.59 25.26 7.25
C SER A 31 -30.76 26.01 7.90
N THR A 32 -30.99 25.83 9.21
CA THR A 32 -31.83 26.72 10.01
C THR A 32 -31.22 28.11 10.14
N LEU A 33 -29.90 28.28 10.33
CA LEU A 33 -29.24 29.59 10.30
C LEU A 33 -29.38 30.26 8.93
N MET A 34 -29.15 29.53 7.82
CA MET A 34 -29.30 30.06 6.47
C MET A 34 -30.77 30.39 6.12
N ALA A 35 -31.75 29.72 6.74
CA ALA A 35 -33.15 30.10 6.65
C ALA A 35 -33.51 31.32 7.52
N VAL A 36 -32.79 31.53 8.64
CA VAL A 36 -32.94 32.72 9.51
C VAL A 36 -32.23 33.95 8.92
N ASP A 37 -31.12 33.76 8.21
CA ASP A 37 -30.32 34.84 7.59
C ASP A 37 -30.75 35.17 6.14
N ALA A 38 -31.84 34.57 5.65
CA ALA A 38 -32.45 34.92 4.35
C ALA A 38 -33.12 36.32 4.33
N LYS A 39 -32.76 37.18 5.30
CA LYS A 39 -33.11 38.61 5.37
C LYS A 39 -31.90 39.54 5.14
N THR A 40 -30.71 39.02 4.85
CA THR A 40 -29.54 39.84 4.49
C THR A 40 -29.22 39.79 3.00
N ASP A 41 -29.07 40.98 2.39
CA ASP A 41 -29.12 41.27 0.95
C ASP A 41 -27.94 40.73 0.08
N ASN A 42 -27.21 39.71 0.51
CA ASN A 42 -26.05 39.24 -0.26
C ASN A 42 -25.76 37.72 -0.18
N PRO A 43 -26.37 36.90 -1.07
CA PRO A 43 -26.14 35.45 -1.09
C PRO A 43 -24.69 35.05 -1.38
N HIS A 44 -23.90 35.89 -2.07
CA HIS A 44 -22.47 35.61 -2.31
C HIS A 44 -21.64 35.70 -1.02
N LYS A 45 -21.98 36.61 -0.11
CA LYS A 45 -21.28 36.74 1.18
C LYS A 45 -21.58 35.53 2.08
N THR A 46 -22.84 35.12 2.17
CA THR A 46 -23.27 33.94 2.94
C THR A 46 -22.67 32.65 2.37
N ALA A 47 -22.59 32.51 1.04
CA ALA A 47 -21.89 31.39 0.40
C ALA A 47 -20.39 31.38 0.73
N LEU A 48 -19.71 32.54 0.67
CA LEU A 48 -18.29 32.66 1.00
C LEU A 48 -18.00 32.34 2.47
N GLU A 49 -18.87 32.75 3.39
CA GLU A 49 -18.74 32.43 4.82
C GLU A 49 -19.06 30.96 5.12
N ALA A 50 -20.05 30.38 4.46
CA ALA A 50 -20.33 28.94 4.50
C ALA A 50 -19.13 28.13 3.96
N MET A 51 -18.50 28.55 2.86
CA MET A 51 -17.28 27.95 2.31
C MET A 51 -16.09 28.09 3.27
N ARG A 52 -15.83 29.28 3.81
CA ARG A 52 -14.76 29.53 4.82
C ARG A 52 -14.97 28.71 6.10
N THR A 53 -16.22 28.43 6.45
CA THR A 53 -16.58 27.63 7.63
C THR A 53 -16.44 26.14 7.33
N ALA A 54 -16.91 25.65 6.18
CA ALA A 54 -16.70 24.29 5.73
C ALA A 54 -15.20 23.94 5.63
N SER A 55 -14.39 24.82 5.05
CA SER A 55 -12.93 24.64 4.94
C SER A 55 -12.23 24.51 6.28
N ARG A 56 -12.73 25.14 7.35
CA ARG A 56 -12.20 24.96 8.72
C ARG A 56 -12.51 23.58 9.31
N TYR A 57 -13.58 22.91 8.89
CA TYR A 57 -13.92 21.57 9.36
C TYR A 57 -13.28 20.43 8.55
N LEU A 58 -12.86 20.66 7.29
CA LEU A 58 -12.22 19.62 6.46
C LEU A 58 -10.98 18.96 7.09
N PRO A 59 -10.04 19.68 7.74
CA PRO A 59 -8.92 19.06 8.44
C PRO A 59 -9.36 18.19 9.62
N VAL A 60 -10.35 18.65 10.39
CA VAL A 60 -10.90 17.91 11.55
C VAL A 60 -11.55 16.59 11.09
N ILE A 61 -12.32 16.64 10.01
CA ILE A 61 -12.93 15.48 9.36
C ILE A 61 -11.86 14.50 8.86
N SER A 62 -10.82 15.00 8.20
CA SER A 62 -9.70 14.18 7.72
C SER A 62 -8.99 13.45 8.87
N ASN A 63 -8.73 14.16 9.98
CA ASN A 63 -8.15 13.58 11.19
C ASN A 63 -9.07 12.53 11.82
N CYS A 64 -10.38 12.78 11.89
CA CYS A 64 -11.33 11.80 12.42
C CYS A 64 -11.40 10.53 11.56
N ILE A 65 -11.38 10.66 10.22
CA ILE A 65 -11.26 9.51 9.32
C ILE A 65 -9.94 8.77 9.55
N GLN A 66 -8.83 9.48 9.77
CA GLN A 66 -7.53 8.86 10.04
C GLN A 66 -7.53 8.09 11.38
N LEU A 67 -8.19 8.60 12.42
CA LEU A 67 -8.35 7.89 13.70
C LEU A 67 -9.20 6.61 13.53
N LEU A 68 -10.27 6.67 12.73
CA LEU A 68 -11.07 5.46 12.43
C LEU A 68 -10.27 4.41 11.67
N VAL A 69 -9.40 4.84 10.72
CA VAL A 69 -8.48 3.95 10.01
C VAL A 69 -7.51 3.29 10.99
N GLN A 70 -6.84 4.08 11.83
CA GLN A 70 -5.93 3.57 12.86
C GLN A 70 -6.62 2.60 13.82
N ASP A 71 -7.85 2.86 14.24
CA ASP A 71 -8.59 1.98 15.15
C ASP A 71 -8.92 0.61 14.52
N LEU A 72 -9.16 0.56 13.21
CA LEU A 72 -9.32 -0.71 12.48
C LEU A 72 -7.98 -1.40 12.23
N GLU A 73 -6.94 -0.65 11.86
CA GLU A 73 -5.58 -1.19 11.72
C GLU A 73 -5.10 -1.84 13.03
N ASN A 74 -5.25 -1.14 14.16
CA ASN A 74 -4.94 -1.60 15.51
C ASN A 74 -5.78 -2.81 15.97
N ALA A 75 -6.86 -3.16 15.26
CA ALA A 75 -7.56 -4.42 15.47
C ALA A 75 -6.83 -5.58 14.77
N CYS A 76 -6.28 -5.34 13.58
CA CYS A 76 -5.54 -6.34 12.81
C CYS A 76 -4.12 -6.62 13.35
N ASP A 77 -3.57 -5.82 14.26
CA ASP A 77 -2.24 -6.00 14.86
C ASP A 77 -2.01 -7.39 15.46
N ALA A 78 -2.94 -7.88 16.27
CA ALA A 78 -2.80 -9.18 16.91
C ALA A 78 -2.84 -10.35 15.90
N PRO A 79 -3.78 -10.40 14.94
CA PRO A 79 -3.72 -11.34 13.81
C PRO A 79 -2.43 -11.23 12.98
N LEU A 80 -1.97 -10.02 12.64
CA LEU A 80 -0.72 -9.83 11.89
C LEU A 80 0.52 -10.28 12.68
N THR A 81 0.47 -10.20 14.01
CA THR A 81 1.50 -10.77 14.89
C THR A 81 1.43 -12.30 14.93
N ALA A 82 0.23 -12.88 14.87
CA ALA A 82 0.06 -14.33 14.78
C ALA A 82 0.62 -14.90 13.47
N LEU A 83 0.35 -14.25 12.32
CA LEU A 83 0.93 -14.54 11.01
C LEU A 83 2.47 -14.70 11.07
N ILE A 84 3.17 -13.76 11.72
CA ILE A 84 4.64 -13.81 11.84
C ILE A 84 5.13 -14.97 12.73
N LYS A 85 4.32 -15.40 13.70
CA LYS A 85 4.65 -16.46 14.66
C LYS A 85 4.39 -17.88 14.15
N VAL A 86 3.68 -18.04 13.04
CA VAL A 86 3.50 -19.37 12.43
C VAL A 86 4.84 -19.87 11.88
N ASN A 87 5.17 -21.13 12.18
CA ASN A 87 6.32 -21.79 11.58
C ASN A 87 6.00 -22.22 10.15
N TRP A 88 6.12 -21.29 9.20
CA TRP A 88 5.86 -21.52 7.78
C TRP A 88 6.82 -22.53 7.12
N GLN A 89 7.88 -22.95 7.80
CA GLN A 89 8.75 -24.03 7.33
C GLN A 89 8.21 -25.42 7.66
N SER A 90 7.45 -25.57 8.76
CA SER A 90 6.87 -26.85 9.21
C SER A 90 5.42 -27.05 8.78
N VAL A 91 4.97 -26.35 7.73
CA VAL A 91 3.65 -26.60 7.11
C VAL A 91 3.82 -27.74 6.11
N GLU A 92 3.14 -28.86 6.36
CA GLU A 92 3.26 -30.10 5.58
C GLU A 92 2.17 -30.25 4.49
N ALA A 93 1.00 -29.62 4.68
CA ALA A 93 -0.11 -29.63 3.73
C ALA A 93 -0.82 -28.27 3.69
N VAL A 94 -1.42 -27.94 2.55
CA VAL A 94 -2.34 -26.81 2.40
C VAL A 94 -3.72 -27.23 2.91
N GLY A 95 -4.39 -26.38 3.68
CA GLY A 95 -5.74 -26.58 4.20
C GLY A 95 -6.65 -25.40 3.92
N ASP A 96 -7.60 -25.17 4.83
CA ASP A 96 -8.49 -23.98 4.81
C ASP A 96 -7.72 -22.67 5.12
N GLU A 97 -8.41 -21.53 5.11
CA GLU A 97 -7.79 -20.25 5.47
C GLU A 97 -7.22 -20.26 6.90
N SER A 98 -6.02 -19.68 7.06
CA SER A 98 -5.38 -19.58 8.37
C SER A 98 -6.19 -18.73 9.35
N SER A 99 -6.18 -19.10 10.62
CA SER A 99 -6.92 -18.41 11.69
C SER A 99 -6.68 -16.89 11.78
N TYR A 100 -5.51 -16.39 11.36
CA TYR A 100 -5.22 -14.96 11.30
C TYR A 100 -6.05 -14.23 10.21
N VAL A 101 -6.33 -14.89 9.08
CA VAL A 101 -7.20 -14.39 8.01
C VAL A 101 -8.61 -14.27 8.54
N THR A 102 -9.14 -15.33 9.14
CA THR A 102 -10.47 -15.34 9.74
C THR A 102 -10.62 -14.26 10.81
N ALA A 103 -9.60 -14.05 11.66
CA ALA A 103 -9.59 -13.01 12.68
C ALA A 103 -9.59 -11.59 12.10
N ILE A 104 -8.79 -11.31 11.05
CA ILE A 104 -8.84 -10.04 10.31
C ILE A 104 -10.24 -9.85 9.71
N SER A 105 -10.73 -10.83 8.96
CA SER A 105 -12.06 -10.83 8.34
C SER A 105 -13.18 -10.55 9.35
N ASN A 106 -13.09 -11.09 10.56
CA ASN A 106 -14.05 -10.82 11.63
C ASN A 106 -13.95 -9.38 12.15
N HIS A 107 -12.75 -8.81 12.34
CA HIS A 107 -12.60 -7.39 12.68
C HIS A 107 -13.17 -6.45 11.61
N LEU A 108 -13.00 -6.78 10.33
CA LEU A 108 -13.61 -6.04 9.22
C LEU A 108 -15.15 -6.16 9.26
N LYS A 109 -15.69 -7.38 9.43
CA LYS A 109 -17.13 -7.66 9.54
C LYS A 109 -17.80 -6.99 10.74
N GLU A 110 -17.10 -6.83 11.87
CA GLU A 110 -17.62 -6.08 13.02
C GLU A 110 -17.59 -4.56 12.82
N ALA A 111 -16.49 -4.00 12.30
CA ALA A 111 -16.29 -2.56 12.26
C ALA A 111 -16.98 -1.88 11.07
N VAL A 112 -16.85 -2.45 9.87
CA VAL A 112 -17.23 -1.77 8.62
C VAL A 112 -18.74 -1.48 8.51
N PRO A 113 -19.67 -2.39 8.89
CA PRO A 113 -21.10 -2.08 8.88
C PRO A 113 -21.45 -0.93 9.81
N LEU A 114 -20.90 -0.92 11.03
CA LEU A 114 -21.14 0.16 12.01
C LEU A 114 -20.65 1.51 11.48
N LEU A 115 -19.45 1.55 10.89
CA LEU A 115 -18.89 2.76 10.30
C LEU A 115 -19.71 3.26 9.11
N ARG A 116 -20.21 2.35 8.25
CA ARG A 116 -21.10 2.71 7.14
C ARG A 116 -22.41 3.31 7.64
N ASP A 117 -23.01 2.72 8.67
CA ASP A 117 -24.30 3.17 9.22
C ASP A 117 -24.16 4.53 9.92
N TYR A 118 -23.10 4.74 10.71
CA TYR A 118 -22.80 6.05 11.32
C TYR A 118 -22.43 7.13 10.27
N LEU A 119 -21.92 6.74 9.10
CA LEU A 119 -21.60 7.64 7.97
C LEU A 119 -22.66 7.61 6.85
N SER A 120 -23.86 7.10 7.13
CA SER A 120 -24.94 6.90 6.15
C SER A 120 -25.37 8.20 5.44
N SER A 121 -25.37 9.32 6.16
CA SER A 121 -25.63 10.67 5.63
C SER A 121 -24.43 11.32 4.93
N ALA A 122 -23.24 10.73 5.04
CA ALA A 122 -21.97 11.30 4.60
C ALA A 122 -21.09 10.29 3.83
N ARG A 123 -21.71 9.52 2.92
CA ARG A 123 -21.12 8.38 2.18
C ARG A 123 -19.72 8.64 1.59
N LYS A 124 -19.43 9.87 1.15
CA LYS A 124 -18.10 10.26 0.64
C LYS A 124 -16.97 10.00 1.65
N TYR A 125 -17.21 10.22 2.94
CA TYR A 125 -16.25 9.98 4.01
C TYR A 125 -16.10 8.49 4.34
N PHE A 126 -17.16 7.68 4.17
CA PHE A 126 -17.05 6.22 4.26
C PHE A 126 -16.20 5.64 3.13
N THR A 127 -16.37 6.12 1.89
CA THR A 127 -15.50 5.76 0.77
C THR A 127 -14.04 6.19 1.03
N GLN A 128 -13.83 7.41 1.54
CA GLN A 128 -12.50 7.92 1.88
C GLN A 128 -11.83 7.09 3.00
N PHE A 129 -12.60 6.67 4.01
CA PHE A 129 -12.17 5.74 5.05
C PHE A 129 -11.70 4.40 4.45
N CYS A 130 -12.52 3.76 3.61
CA CYS A 130 -12.16 2.49 2.97
C CYS A 130 -10.87 2.61 2.14
N VAL A 131 -10.77 3.67 1.32
CA VAL A 131 -9.58 3.96 0.49
C VAL A 131 -8.35 4.21 1.37
N LYS A 132 -8.45 5.00 2.44
CA LYS A 132 -7.31 5.24 3.35
C LYS A 132 -6.87 3.94 4.04
N PHE A 133 -7.83 3.15 4.54
CA PHE A 133 -7.55 1.87 5.20
C PHE A 133 -6.77 0.92 4.29
N VAL A 134 -7.21 0.66 3.06
CA VAL A 134 -6.46 -0.28 2.19
C VAL A 134 -5.11 0.25 1.74
N ASN A 135 -4.95 1.57 1.58
CA ASN A 135 -3.66 2.18 1.24
C ASN A 135 -2.62 2.08 2.37
N SER A 136 -3.02 1.96 3.64
CA SER A 136 -2.10 1.78 4.77
C SER A 136 -1.99 0.31 5.20
N PHE A 137 -3.12 -0.41 5.22
CA PHE A 137 -3.18 -1.83 5.60
C PHE A 137 -2.43 -2.75 4.62
N ILE A 138 -2.54 -2.58 3.30
CA ILE A 138 -1.89 -3.49 2.34
C ILE A 138 -0.35 -3.41 2.41
N PRO A 139 0.29 -2.22 2.41
CA PRO A 139 1.73 -2.12 2.67
C PRO A 139 2.14 -2.71 4.02
N ARG A 140 1.31 -2.56 5.06
CA ARG A 140 1.56 -3.14 6.39
C ARG A 140 1.47 -4.67 6.39
N PHE A 141 0.51 -5.24 5.67
CA PHE A 141 0.42 -6.69 5.45
C PHE A 141 1.66 -7.22 4.72
N ILE A 142 2.07 -6.60 3.61
CA ILE A 142 3.29 -6.96 2.86
C ILE A 142 4.54 -6.84 3.76
N SER A 143 4.64 -5.81 4.60
CA SER A 143 5.74 -5.64 5.55
C SER A 143 5.82 -6.77 6.58
N ASN A 144 4.70 -7.35 7.00
CA ASN A 144 4.67 -8.51 7.89
C ASN A 144 4.89 -9.83 7.13
N LEU A 145 4.47 -9.92 5.86
CA LEU A 145 4.76 -11.05 4.99
C LEU A 145 6.27 -11.26 4.80
N TYR A 146 7.04 -10.17 4.60
CA TYR A 146 8.52 -10.21 4.57
C TYR A 146 9.19 -10.63 5.89
N LYS A 147 8.45 -10.74 7.00
CA LYS A 147 8.94 -11.25 8.29
C LYS A 147 8.61 -12.72 8.51
N CYS A 148 7.76 -13.31 7.67
CA CYS A 148 7.52 -14.74 7.64
C CYS A 148 8.74 -15.38 6.99
N LYS A 149 9.68 -15.90 7.78
CA LYS A 149 10.91 -16.51 7.26
C LYS A 149 11.54 -17.48 8.26
N PRO A 150 12.12 -18.60 7.80
CA PRO A 150 12.02 -19.15 6.44
C PRO A 150 10.62 -19.72 6.14
N ILE A 151 10.30 -19.95 4.87
CA ILE A 151 9.03 -20.51 4.38
C ILE A 151 9.32 -21.73 3.50
N SER A 152 8.61 -22.85 3.70
CA SER A 152 8.65 -24.02 2.79
C SER A 152 7.77 -23.80 1.56
N THR A 153 7.91 -24.61 0.50
CA THR A 153 7.03 -24.51 -0.68
C THR A 153 5.55 -24.58 -0.30
N VAL A 154 5.18 -25.55 0.55
CA VAL A 154 3.79 -25.75 1.02
C VAL A 154 3.34 -24.61 1.95
N GLY A 155 4.23 -24.09 2.81
CA GLY A 155 3.95 -22.89 3.61
C GLY A 155 3.69 -21.65 2.76
N ALA A 156 4.38 -21.50 1.62
CA ALA A 156 4.13 -20.43 0.67
C ALA A 156 2.83 -20.62 -0.12
N GLU A 157 2.43 -21.85 -0.42
CA GLU A 157 1.12 -22.18 -1.00
C GLU A 157 -0.03 -21.80 -0.05
N GLN A 158 0.07 -22.15 1.23
CA GLN A 158 -0.90 -21.74 2.25
C GLN A 158 -0.96 -20.21 2.38
N LEU A 159 0.19 -19.53 2.47
CA LEU A 159 0.24 -18.06 2.49
C LEU A 159 -0.37 -17.42 1.23
N LEU A 160 -0.29 -18.09 0.07
CA LEU A 160 -0.86 -17.60 -1.19
C LEU A 160 -2.39 -17.73 -1.19
N LEU A 161 -2.93 -18.82 -0.66
CA LEU A 161 -4.36 -19.02 -0.39
C LEU A 161 -4.87 -17.95 0.59
N ASP A 162 -4.19 -17.78 1.72
CA ASP A 162 -4.51 -16.78 2.74
C ASP A 162 -4.49 -15.35 2.20
N THR A 163 -3.48 -15.02 1.39
CA THR A 163 -3.37 -13.74 0.69
C THR A 163 -4.53 -13.52 -0.29
N HIS A 164 -4.99 -14.57 -0.96
CA HIS A 164 -6.15 -14.51 -1.84
C HIS A 164 -7.47 -14.31 -1.07
N SER A 165 -7.68 -14.98 0.07
CA SER A 165 -8.86 -14.77 0.93
C SER A 165 -8.90 -13.33 1.52
N LEU A 166 -7.75 -12.80 1.94
CA LEU A 166 -7.65 -11.39 2.32
C LEU A 166 -7.95 -10.45 1.14
N LYS A 167 -7.50 -10.77 -0.07
CA LYS A 167 -7.75 -9.96 -1.26
C LYS A 167 -9.23 -9.91 -1.64
N THR A 168 -9.95 -11.03 -1.59
CA THR A 168 -11.40 -11.03 -1.84
C THR A 168 -12.15 -10.24 -0.77
N THR A 169 -11.80 -10.44 0.51
CA THR A 169 -12.39 -9.70 1.63
C THR A 169 -12.14 -8.19 1.53
N LEU A 170 -10.92 -7.77 1.15
CA LEU A 170 -10.60 -6.35 0.94
C LEU A 170 -11.28 -5.78 -0.31
N LEU A 171 -11.48 -6.55 -1.38
CA LEU A 171 -12.23 -6.11 -2.55
C LEU A 171 -13.69 -5.82 -2.21
N ASP A 172 -14.31 -6.65 -1.37
CA ASP A 172 -15.70 -6.47 -0.91
C ASP A 172 -15.85 -5.49 0.27
N LEU A 173 -14.76 -5.03 0.90
CA LEU A 173 -14.77 -4.22 2.13
C LEU A 173 -15.91 -3.18 2.21
N PRO A 174 -16.14 -2.28 1.23
CA PRO A 174 -17.18 -1.24 1.36
C PRO A 174 -18.62 -1.81 1.42
N SER A 175 -18.80 -3.02 0.90
CA SER A 175 -20.05 -3.77 0.78
C SER A 175 -20.30 -4.75 1.93
N ILE A 176 -19.28 -5.07 2.75
CA ILE A 176 -19.41 -6.02 3.88
C ILE A 176 -20.63 -5.69 4.76
N GLY A 177 -21.58 -6.62 4.85
CA GLY A 177 -22.82 -6.45 5.62
C GLY A 177 -23.80 -5.40 5.07
N SER A 178 -23.65 -4.96 3.82
CA SER A 178 -24.57 -4.02 3.18
C SER A 178 -25.83 -4.76 2.74
N LYS A 179 -27.01 -4.26 3.14
CA LYS A 179 -28.31 -4.74 2.62
C LYS A 179 -28.54 -4.36 1.16
N VAL A 180 -27.76 -3.42 0.62
CA VAL A 180 -27.86 -2.98 -0.78
C VAL A 180 -26.60 -3.44 -1.52
N GLN A 181 -26.80 -4.31 -2.52
CA GLN A 181 -25.77 -4.77 -3.46
C GLN A 181 -25.30 -3.60 -4.34
N ARG A 182 -24.28 -2.87 -3.89
CA ARG A 182 -23.57 -1.85 -4.69
C ARG A 182 -22.13 -2.29 -4.89
N LYS A 183 -21.67 -2.24 -6.14
CA LYS A 183 -20.26 -2.52 -6.46
C LYS A 183 -19.37 -1.41 -5.87
N PRO A 184 -18.24 -1.75 -5.23
CA PRO A 184 -17.23 -0.78 -4.82
C PRO A 184 -16.71 0.06 -6.00
N PRO A 185 -16.26 1.32 -5.77
CA PRO A 185 -15.74 2.17 -6.84
C PRO A 185 -14.53 1.55 -7.56
N ALA A 186 -14.45 1.72 -8.87
CA ALA A 186 -13.34 1.16 -9.67
C ALA A 186 -11.95 1.68 -9.25
N SER A 187 -11.87 2.93 -8.76
CA SER A 187 -10.65 3.49 -8.18
C SER A 187 -10.21 2.77 -6.91
N TYR A 188 -11.16 2.32 -6.08
CA TYR A 188 -10.90 1.52 -4.88
C TYR A 188 -10.43 0.11 -5.24
N THR A 189 -11.18 -0.61 -6.08
CA THR A 189 -10.84 -1.99 -6.45
C THR A 189 -9.51 -2.09 -7.18
N LYS A 190 -9.14 -1.10 -8.00
CA LYS A 190 -7.83 -1.01 -8.66
C LYS A 190 -6.67 -0.89 -7.67
N VAL A 191 -6.84 -0.16 -6.56
CA VAL A 191 -5.82 -0.06 -5.49
C VAL A 191 -5.65 -1.40 -4.79
N VAL A 192 -6.75 -2.03 -4.36
CA VAL A 192 -6.71 -3.35 -3.68
C VAL A 192 -6.11 -4.42 -4.59
N ALA A 193 -6.57 -4.51 -5.84
CA ALA A 193 -6.08 -5.48 -6.81
C ALA A 193 -4.58 -5.31 -7.12
N LYS A 194 -4.09 -4.06 -7.30
CA LYS A 194 -2.66 -3.79 -7.52
C LYS A 194 -1.82 -4.16 -6.28
N GLY A 195 -2.25 -3.73 -5.10
CA GLY A 195 -1.52 -3.95 -3.86
C GLY A 195 -1.43 -5.44 -3.49
N MET A 196 -2.57 -6.14 -3.48
CA MET A 196 -2.61 -7.57 -3.17
C MET A 196 -1.95 -8.42 -4.26
N LYS A 197 -1.99 -8.01 -5.53
CA LYS A 197 -1.18 -8.67 -6.57
C LYS A 197 0.31 -8.63 -6.24
N LYS A 198 0.87 -7.54 -5.68
CA LYS A 198 2.28 -7.53 -5.26
C LYS A 198 2.55 -8.60 -4.18
N ALA A 199 1.65 -8.78 -3.21
CA ALA A 199 1.76 -9.84 -2.20
C ALA A 199 1.71 -11.25 -2.83
N GLU A 200 0.77 -11.50 -3.73
CA GLU A 200 0.68 -12.77 -4.49
C GLU A 200 1.95 -13.05 -5.30
N MET A 201 2.53 -12.03 -5.95
CA MET A 201 3.75 -12.20 -6.74
C MET A 201 4.99 -12.48 -5.88
N ILE A 202 5.10 -11.87 -4.69
CA ILE A 202 6.19 -12.16 -3.73
C ILE A 202 6.19 -13.65 -3.40
N LEU A 203 5.03 -14.20 -3.02
CA LEU A 203 4.91 -15.62 -2.65
C LEU A 203 5.19 -16.56 -3.82
N LYS A 204 4.72 -16.23 -5.04
CA LYS A 204 5.03 -17.02 -6.25
C LYS A 204 6.52 -17.08 -6.57
N VAL A 205 7.26 -15.99 -6.35
CA VAL A 205 8.72 -16.01 -6.51
C VAL A 205 9.36 -16.84 -5.37
N VAL A 206 8.90 -16.71 -4.11
CA VAL A 206 9.39 -17.56 -3.00
C VAL A 206 9.17 -19.06 -3.27
N MET A 207 8.04 -19.45 -3.87
CA MET A 207 7.78 -20.83 -4.31
C MET A 207 8.67 -21.31 -5.47
N SER A 208 9.15 -20.41 -6.33
CA SER A 208 9.87 -20.78 -7.55
C SER A 208 11.19 -21.52 -7.25
N PRO A 209 11.63 -22.48 -8.08
CA PRO A 209 12.97 -23.05 -8.00
C PRO A 209 14.05 -21.96 -8.05
N HIS A 210 15.11 -22.10 -7.26
CA HIS A 210 16.21 -21.12 -7.17
C HIS A 210 17.49 -21.55 -7.89
N ASP A 211 17.49 -22.76 -8.44
CA ASP A 211 18.53 -23.29 -9.31
C ASP A 211 17.93 -23.49 -10.72
N PRO A 212 18.53 -22.94 -11.80
CA PRO A 212 19.70 -22.06 -11.81
C PRO A 212 19.40 -20.65 -11.30
N ALA A 213 20.34 -20.06 -10.56
CA ALA A 213 20.22 -18.74 -9.94
C ALA A 213 19.85 -17.61 -10.93
N VAL A 214 20.33 -17.69 -12.18
CA VAL A 214 19.99 -16.75 -13.26
C VAL A 214 18.49 -16.72 -13.53
N GLY A 215 17.85 -17.89 -13.67
CA GLY A 215 16.41 -17.98 -13.92
C GLY A 215 15.58 -17.42 -12.76
N PHE A 216 16.06 -17.62 -11.52
CA PHE A 216 15.40 -17.08 -10.32
C PHE A 216 15.47 -15.55 -10.23
N VAL A 217 16.64 -14.96 -10.47
CA VAL A 217 16.83 -13.50 -10.50
C VAL A 217 16.01 -12.85 -11.61
N ASP A 218 16.05 -13.41 -12.82
CA ASP A 218 15.30 -12.90 -13.97
C ASP A 218 13.78 -13.00 -13.74
N ASN A 219 13.31 -14.07 -13.07
CA ASN A 219 11.92 -14.22 -12.66
C ASN A 219 11.50 -13.19 -11.59
N TYR A 220 12.34 -12.92 -10.58
CA TYR A 220 12.09 -11.85 -9.59
C TYR A 220 11.91 -10.49 -10.28
N ILE A 221 12.85 -10.12 -11.16
CA ILE A 221 12.82 -8.85 -11.90
C ILE A 221 11.54 -8.76 -12.74
N LYS A 222 11.23 -9.81 -13.52
CA LYS A 222 10.04 -9.86 -14.40
C LYS A 222 8.71 -9.76 -13.64
N LEU A 223 8.60 -10.41 -12.48
CA LEU A 223 7.33 -10.55 -11.76
C LEU A 223 7.05 -9.41 -10.78
N LEU A 224 8.09 -8.79 -10.20
CA LEU A 224 7.94 -7.71 -9.23
C LEU A 224 8.33 -6.33 -9.74
N ALA A 225 9.13 -6.24 -10.81
CA ALA A 225 9.66 -4.99 -11.38
C ALA A 225 10.25 -4.06 -10.31
N ASP A 226 10.92 -4.65 -9.32
CA ASP A 226 11.48 -3.98 -8.15
C ASP A 226 13.01 -3.92 -8.30
N THR A 227 13.57 -2.71 -8.19
CA THR A 227 15.02 -2.48 -8.31
C THR A 227 15.71 -2.36 -6.95
N ASP A 228 14.96 -2.40 -5.84
CA ASP A 228 15.50 -2.30 -4.50
C ASP A 228 16.15 -3.63 -4.06
N THR A 229 17.47 -3.59 -3.90
CA THR A 229 18.28 -4.72 -3.39
C THR A 229 17.84 -5.16 -1.98
N SER A 230 17.31 -4.24 -1.16
CA SER A 230 16.76 -4.57 0.17
C SER A 230 15.52 -5.46 0.06
N ASN A 231 14.66 -5.26 -0.94
CA ASN A 231 13.48 -6.09 -1.15
C ASN A 231 13.84 -7.45 -1.71
N PHE A 232 14.87 -7.53 -2.56
CA PHE A 232 15.37 -8.82 -3.03
C PHE A 232 16.00 -9.62 -1.88
N GLN A 233 16.85 -9.01 -1.04
CA GLN A 233 17.39 -9.64 0.18
C GLN A 233 16.29 -10.21 1.09
N LYS A 234 15.21 -9.45 1.36
CA LYS A 234 14.08 -9.93 2.16
C LYS A 234 13.40 -11.16 1.54
N LEU A 235 13.36 -11.26 0.22
CA LEU A 235 12.78 -12.40 -0.49
C LEU A 235 13.71 -13.64 -0.45
N LEU A 236 15.02 -13.45 -0.55
CA LEU A 236 16.00 -14.53 -0.36
C LEU A 236 15.97 -15.07 1.07
N ASP A 237 15.79 -14.18 2.05
CA ASP A 237 15.56 -14.51 3.46
C ASP A 237 14.26 -15.30 3.67
N MET A 238 13.14 -14.89 3.06
CA MET A 238 11.87 -15.63 3.08
C MET A 238 12.04 -17.06 2.57
N LYS A 239 12.81 -17.23 1.49
CA LYS A 239 13.11 -18.54 0.89
C LYS A 239 14.09 -19.40 1.70
N GLY A 240 14.80 -18.82 2.66
CA GLY A 240 15.70 -19.55 3.57
C GLY A 240 17.04 -19.97 2.95
N LEU A 241 17.52 -19.29 1.91
CA LEU A 241 18.80 -19.63 1.26
C LEU A 241 20.01 -19.36 2.15
N LYS A 242 21.11 -20.10 1.96
CA LYS A 242 22.37 -19.90 2.70
C LYS A 242 23.03 -18.59 2.29
N ARG A 243 23.74 -17.94 3.21
CA ARG A 243 24.37 -16.62 2.95
C ARG A 243 25.30 -16.58 1.73
N SER A 244 25.99 -17.68 1.42
CA SER A 244 26.83 -17.80 0.21
C SER A 244 26.01 -17.75 -1.08
N GLU A 245 24.89 -18.46 -1.12
CA GLU A 245 23.94 -18.47 -2.25
C GLU A 245 23.28 -17.10 -2.40
N GLN A 246 22.87 -16.50 -1.28
CA GLN A 246 22.31 -15.15 -1.25
C GLN A 246 23.28 -14.12 -1.84
N HIS A 247 24.57 -14.14 -1.45
CA HIS A 247 25.58 -13.21 -1.95
C HIS A 247 25.69 -13.25 -3.47
N SER A 248 25.85 -14.46 -4.05
CA SER A 248 25.90 -14.67 -5.50
C SER A 248 24.65 -14.16 -6.23
N MET A 249 23.45 -14.42 -5.68
CA MET A 249 22.20 -13.93 -6.26
C MET A 249 22.07 -12.40 -6.20
N LEU A 250 22.54 -11.75 -5.13
CA LEU A 250 22.52 -10.29 -5.00
C LEU A 250 23.44 -9.62 -6.01
N ASP A 251 24.63 -10.18 -6.27
CA ASP A 251 25.57 -9.66 -7.27
C ASP A 251 25.01 -9.84 -8.69
N LEU A 252 24.42 -11.00 -8.97
CA LEU A 252 23.72 -11.24 -10.22
C LEU A 252 22.55 -10.25 -10.41
N PHE A 253 21.73 -10.02 -9.39
CA PHE A 253 20.66 -9.03 -9.41
C PHE A 253 21.20 -7.62 -9.69
N ARG A 254 22.27 -7.19 -9.02
CA ARG A 254 22.93 -5.90 -9.30
C ARG A 254 23.41 -5.79 -10.74
N SER A 255 24.00 -6.85 -11.31
CA SER A 255 24.46 -6.86 -12.71
C SER A 255 23.33 -6.80 -13.74
N ARG A 256 22.10 -7.14 -13.34
CA ARG A 256 20.89 -7.03 -14.17
C ARG A 256 20.20 -5.67 -14.08
N LEU A 257 20.52 -4.85 -13.08
CA LEU A 257 19.96 -3.51 -12.95
C LEU A 257 20.64 -2.55 -13.95
N PRO A 258 19.93 -1.55 -14.50
CA PRO A 258 20.55 -0.51 -15.30
C PRO A 258 21.60 0.25 -14.47
N SER A 259 22.83 0.32 -14.98
CA SER A 259 23.89 1.12 -14.36
C SER A 259 23.42 2.57 -14.20
N PRO A 260 23.54 3.20 -13.02
CA PRO A 260 23.33 4.64 -12.92
C PRO A 260 24.37 5.36 -13.80
N PRO A 261 24.01 6.44 -14.50
CA PRO A 261 24.96 7.19 -15.31
C PRO A 261 26.06 7.77 -14.40
N ALA A 262 27.31 7.41 -14.67
CA ALA A 262 28.46 7.90 -13.93
C ALA A 262 28.65 9.41 -14.19
N GLY A 263 28.60 10.25 -13.14
CA GLY A 263 28.77 11.69 -13.34
C GLY A 263 28.44 12.62 -12.16
N SER A 264 28.89 12.33 -10.94
CA SER A 264 29.14 13.35 -9.90
C SER A 264 29.75 12.74 -8.63
N ALA A 265 31.08 12.77 -8.52
CA ALA A 265 31.82 12.52 -7.29
C ALA A 265 32.39 13.84 -6.74
N PRO A 266 32.25 14.16 -5.44
CA PRO A 266 32.78 15.41 -4.86
C PRO A 266 34.08 15.21 -4.05
N GLY A 267 35.17 15.93 -4.42
CA GLY A 267 36.40 16.18 -3.62
C GLY A 267 37.26 14.96 -3.23
N GLU A 268 38.59 14.99 -3.06
CA GLU A 268 39.68 15.98 -3.25
C GLU A 268 41.01 15.15 -3.46
N SER A 269 42.23 15.64 -3.73
CA SER A 269 42.78 16.99 -3.93
C SER A 269 44.11 16.96 -4.74
N ALA A 270 44.59 18.14 -5.14
CA ALA A 270 45.99 18.55 -5.46
C ALA A 270 46.83 17.90 -6.62
N ALA A 271 47.58 18.81 -7.29
CA ALA A 271 48.85 18.63 -8.02
C ALA A 271 48.90 18.07 -9.48
N VAL A 272 48.53 18.94 -10.42
CA VAL A 272 49.17 19.23 -11.74
C VAL A 272 50.20 18.24 -12.32
N SER A 273 49.88 17.65 -13.47
CA SER A 273 50.78 17.64 -14.64
C SER A 273 50.04 17.42 -15.97
N SER A 274 50.64 17.93 -17.05
CA SER A 274 50.04 18.13 -18.37
C SER A 274 49.96 16.87 -19.24
N HIS A 275 48.93 16.76 -20.08
CA HIS A 275 49.08 16.75 -21.55
C HIS A 275 47.74 16.92 -22.28
N THR A 276 47.73 17.76 -23.31
CA THR A 276 46.54 18.15 -24.09
C THR A 276 46.35 17.28 -25.33
N ALA A 277 45.24 16.53 -25.45
CA ALA A 277 44.91 15.80 -26.67
C ALA A 277 43.42 15.35 -26.80
N THR A 278 42.47 16.25 -27.15
CA THR A 278 41.09 15.84 -27.58
C THR A 278 40.32 16.82 -28.50
N GLU A 279 40.94 17.73 -29.26
CA GLU A 279 40.17 18.63 -30.18
C GLU A 279 40.23 18.27 -31.68
N GLN A 280 41.25 17.53 -32.15
CA GLN A 280 41.32 17.15 -33.57
C GLN A 280 40.39 15.98 -33.95
N GLU A 281 40.11 15.05 -33.04
CA GLU A 281 39.40 13.81 -33.38
C GLU A 281 37.90 14.02 -33.59
N SER A 282 37.27 14.91 -32.80
CA SER A 282 35.86 15.29 -32.94
C SER A 282 35.58 16.04 -34.26
N SER A 283 36.59 16.72 -34.82
CA SER A 283 36.52 17.42 -36.10
C SER A 283 36.63 16.49 -37.31
N ARG A 284 37.33 15.36 -37.18
CA ARG A 284 37.44 14.34 -38.25
C ARG A 284 36.13 13.59 -38.44
N ILE A 285 35.52 13.12 -37.34
CA ILE A 285 34.27 12.34 -37.36
C ILE A 285 33.12 13.16 -37.98
N LYS A 286 32.95 14.43 -37.59
CA LYS A 286 31.91 15.33 -38.15
C LYS A 286 32.10 15.66 -39.64
N LYS A 287 33.29 15.44 -40.22
CA LYS A 287 33.55 15.66 -41.64
C LYS A 287 33.18 14.46 -42.52
N LEU A 288 33.25 13.24 -41.97
CA LEU A 288 32.82 11.99 -42.63
C LEU A 288 31.29 11.90 -42.79
N GLU A 289 30.53 12.24 -41.75
CA GLU A 289 29.05 12.16 -41.78
C GLU A 289 28.40 13.05 -42.86
N ARG A 290 29.08 14.13 -43.29
CA ARG A 290 28.59 15.04 -44.34
C ARG A 290 28.82 14.52 -45.76
N LEU A 291 29.68 13.52 -45.96
CA LEU A 291 29.96 12.94 -47.28
C LEU A 291 29.03 11.76 -47.61
N ILE A 292 28.43 11.13 -46.60
CA ILE A 292 27.55 9.94 -46.76
C ILE A 292 26.09 10.33 -47.05
N LYS A 293 25.71 11.61 -46.86
CA LYS A 293 24.32 12.11 -46.99
C LYS A 293 23.99 12.89 -48.27
N LYS A 294 24.82 12.81 -49.31
CA LYS A 294 24.45 13.31 -50.65
C LYS A 294 24.04 12.14 -51.56
N PRO A 295 22.76 12.07 -51.97
CA PRO A 295 22.34 11.11 -52.98
C PRO A 295 22.81 11.56 -54.37
N PHE A 296 23.21 10.58 -55.18
CA PHE A 296 23.00 10.55 -56.62
C PHE A 296 22.04 9.40 -56.90
#